data_AF-A0A7D5RUX3-F1
#
_entry.id   AF-A0A7D5RUX3-F1
#
_cell.length_a   1.000
_cell.length_b   1.000
_cell.length_c   1.000
_cell.angle_alpha   90.00
_cell.angle_beta   90.00
_cell.angle_gamma   90.00
#
_symmetry.space_group_name_H-M   'P 1'
#
loop_
_entity.id
_entity.type
_entity.pdbx_description
1 polymer ?
#
loop_
_entity_poly.entity_id
_entity_poly.type
_entity_poly.pdbx_seq_one_letter_code
_entity_poly.pdbx_strand_id
1 'polypeptide(L)'
;MFSAQERSLFLVKGISLLALISGDNYWTSTSYMATFAFGASWYFFKTICTWFEHSKLAAALSFLFFPSVVFWSSGLVKETFALAGILVIGAVFIKFMKGDKITGWHVLLCLVAGWVSWNLKYYWTALFLAVVLTSLVVFLLGRKFDLLKTYWPLAWGVTFIGIGLVATGCTQIFTSIVCWK
;
A
#
# COMPACT_ATOMS: atom_id res chain seq x y z
N MET A 1 -23.15 -0.16 -11.90
CA MET A 1 -23.57 -1.29 -11.03
C MET A 1 -22.66 -2.51 -11.15
N PHE A 2 -22.19 -2.91 -12.34
CA PHE A 2 -21.31 -4.09 -12.52
C PHE A 2 -19.97 -4.04 -11.76
N SER A 3 -19.30 -2.88 -11.71
CA SER A 3 -17.95 -2.75 -11.10
C SER A 3 -17.90 -2.93 -9.57
N ALA A 4 -19.02 -2.77 -8.86
CA ALA A 4 -19.08 -3.01 -7.42
C ALA A 4 -19.19 -4.52 -7.09
N GLN A 5 -19.91 -5.26 -7.94
CA GLN A 5 -20.13 -6.71 -7.79
C GLN A 5 -18.81 -7.47 -7.90
N GLU A 6 -17.98 -7.13 -8.90
CA GLU A 6 -16.72 -7.81 -9.19
C GLU A 6 -15.73 -7.79 -8.01
N ARG A 7 -15.67 -6.67 -7.27
CA ARG A 7 -14.78 -6.50 -6.12
C ARG A 7 -15.21 -7.33 -4.93
N SER A 8 -16.51 -7.37 -4.67
CA SER A 8 -17.08 -8.22 -3.63
C SER A 8 -16.87 -9.70 -3.96
N LEU A 9 -17.00 -10.10 -5.23
CA LEU A 9 -16.72 -11.46 -5.67
C LEU A 9 -15.24 -11.85 -5.48
N PHE A 10 -14.31 -10.94 -5.75
CA PHE A 10 -12.88 -11.19 -5.49
C PHE A 10 -12.61 -11.44 -4.00
N LEU A 11 -13.20 -10.61 -3.12
CA LEU A 11 -13.09 -10.79 -1.69
C LEU A 11 -13.71 -12.13 -1.24
N VAL A 12 -14.92 -12.44 -1.71
CA VAL A 12 -15.62 -13.71 -1.39
C VAL A 12 -14.77 -14.90 -1.82
N LYS A 13 -14.18 -14.90 -3.02
CA LYS A 13 -13.27 -15.98 -3.46
C LYS A 13 -12.09 -16.17 -2.51
N GLY A 14 -11.49 -15.08 -2.04
CA GLY A 14 -10.40 -15.13 -1.06
C GLY A 14 -10.87 -15.68 0.30
N ILE A 15 -12.03 -15.23 0.77
CA ILE A 15 -12.63 -15.71 2.03
C ILE A 15 -13.03 -17.17 1.93
N SER A 16 -13.55 -17.65 0.79
CA SER A 16 -13.95 -19.06 0.62
C SER A 16 -12.79 -20.02 0.82
N LEU A 17 -11.57 -19.64 0.41
CA LEU A 17 -10.36 -20.43 0.70
C LEU A 17 -10.05 -20.47 2.20
N LEU A 18 -10.18 -19.33 2.89
CA LEU A 18 -10.00 -19.26 4.33
C LEU A 18 -11.08 -20.04 5.09
N ALA A 19 -12.33 -19.97 4.61
CA ALA A 19 -13.47 -20.67 5.17
C ALA A 19 -13.31 -22.20 5.07
N LEU A 20 -12.79 -22.68 3.94
CA LEU A 20 -12.52 -24.12 3.74
C LEU A 20 -11.47 -24.65 4.72
N ILE A 21 -10.40 -23.87 4.97
CA ILE A 21 -9.38 -24.22 5.98
C ILE A 21 -9.95 -24.11 7.41
N SER A 22 -10.88 -23.18 7.61
CA SER A 22 -11.46 -22.85 8.91
C SER A 22 -12.67 -23.70 9.29
N GLY A 23 -13.15 -24.58 8.41
CA GLY A 23 -14.37 -25.38 8.60
C GLY A 23 -15.63 -24.51 8.69
N ASP A 24 -15.74 -23.48 7.86
CA ASP A 24 -16.85 -22.51 7.81
C ASP A 24 -17.12 -21.74 9.11
N ASN A 25 -16.19 -21.78 10.07
CA ASN A 25 -16.29 -20.99 11.29
C ASN A 25 -15.84 -19.54 11.04
N TYR A 26 -16.76 -18.61 11.28
CA TYR A 26 -16.54 -17.17 11.11
C TYR A 26 -15.43 -16.62 12.02
N TRP A 27 -15.37 -17.09 13.27
CA TRP A 27 -14.42 -16.59 14.26
C TRP A 27 -12.99 -16.98 13.89
N THR A 28 -12.77 -18.23 13.49
CA THR A 28 -11.45 -18.72 13.07
C THR A 28 -10.98 -18.02 11.80
N SER A 29 -11.86 -17.86 10.80
CA SER A 29 -11.56 -17.12 9.57
C SER A 29 -11.15 -15.67 9.86
N THR A 30 -11.84 -15.02 10.79
CA THR A 30 -11.53 -13.65 11.23
C THR A 30 -10.19 -13.60 11.99
N SER A 31 -9.89 -14.56 12.85
CA SER A 31 -8.59 -14.65 13.54
C SER A 31 -7.42 -14.84 12.58
N TYR A 32 -7.57 -15.66 11.53
CA TYR A 32 -6.55 -15.81 10.49
C TYR A 32 -6.33 -14.50 9.74
N MET A 33 -7.42 -13.80 9.39
CA MET A 33 -7.34 -12.50 8.72
C MET A 33 -6.63 -11.46 9.57
N ALA A 34 -6.99 -11.36 10.85
CA ALA A 34 -6.36 -10.45 11.80
C ALA A 34 -4.87 -10.74 11.97
N THR A 35 -4.49 -12.02 12.02
CA THR A 35 -3.09 -12.44 12.10
C THR A 35 -2.32 -12.07 10.85
N PHE A 36 -2.92 -12.23 9.67
CA PHE A 36 -2.31 -11.82 8.41
C PHE A 36 -2.06 -10.30 8.36
N ALA A 37 -3.07 -9.50 8.72
CA ALA A 37 -2.96 -8.05 8.75
C ALA A 37 -1.94 -7.57 9.79
N PHE A 38 -1.97 -8.16 10.99
CA PHE A 38 -0.96 -7.91 12.02
C PHE A 38 0.45 -8.26 11.54
N GLY A 39 0.61 -9.39 10.83
CA GLY A 39 1.90 -9.79 10.25
C GLY A 39 2.46 -8.75 9.27
N ALA A 40 1.61 -8.17 8.42
CA ALA A 40 1.99 -7.08 7.52
C ALA A 40 2.40 -5.80 8.28
N SER A 41 1.62 -5.40 9.30
CA SER A 41 1.96 -4.27 10.17
C SER A 41 3.26 -4.49 10.94
N TRP A 42 3.47 -5.69 11.45
CA TRP A 42 4.70 -6.08 12.15
C TRP A 42 5.92 -6.05 11.22
N TYR A 43 5.78 -6.56 10.00
CA TYR A 43 6.84 -6.51 8.99
C TYR A 43 7.24 -5.07 8.64
N PHE A 44 6.25 -4.17 8.51
CA PHE A 44 6.49 -2.75 8.28
C PHE A 44 7.16 -2.08 9.49
N PHE A 45 6.66 -2.34 10.70
CA PHE A 45 7.25 -1.85 11.94
C PHE A 45 8.71 -2.27 12.09
N LYS A 46 9.02 -3.55 11.89
CA LYS A 46 10.40 -4.07 11.92
C LYS A 46 11.30 -3.34 10.93
N THR A 47 10.79 -3.08 9.73
CA THR A 47 11.53 -2.33 8.70
C THR A 47 11.82 -0.90 9.15
N ILE A 48 10.85 -0.22 9.78
CA ILE A 48 11.08 1.11 10.36
C ILE A 48 12.13 1.05 11.48
N CYS A 49 12.01 0.10 12.41
CA CYS A 49 12.94 0.00 13.54
C CYS A 49 14.39 -0.26 13.12
N THR A 50 14.61 -0.97 12.02
CA THR A 50 15.95 -1.21 11.47
C THR A 50 16.60 0.09 10.96
N TRP A 51 15.81 0.98 10.37
CA TRP A 51 16.34 2.16 9.66
C TRP A 51 16.17 3.49 10.41
N PHE A 52 15.24 3.56 11.35
CA PHE A 52 14.88 4.76 12.11
C PHE A 52 14.80 4.42 13.60
N GLU A 53 15.96 4.33 14.24
CA GLU A 53 16.07 3.84 15.61
C GLU A 53 15.35 4.75 16.63
N HIS A 54 15.38 6.05 16.39
CA HIS A 54 14.73 7.03 17.27
C HIS A 54 13.20 7.00 17.19
N SER A 55 12.62 6.44 16.12
CA SER A 55 11.18 6.46 15.85
C SER A 55 10.46 5.15 16.23
N LYS A 56 11.12 4.24 16.97
CA LYS A 56 10.55 2.94 17.36
C LYS A 56 9.22 3.08 18.11
N LEU A 57 9.15 3.95 19.10
CA LEU A 57 7.95 4.13 19.92
C LEU A 57 6.80 4.72 19.09
N ALA A 58 7.09 5.76 18.29
CA ALA A 58 6.11 6.35 17.38
C ALA A 58 5.57 5.32 16.38
N ALA A 59 6.44 4.50 15.78
CA ALA A 59 6.02 3.45 14.84
C ALA A 59 5.16 2.37 15.52
N ALA A 60 5.51 1.95 16.74
CA ALA A 60 4.70 0.99 17.49
C ALA A 60 3.30 1.56 17.77
N LEU A 61 3.22 2.79 18.29
CA LEU A 61 1.94 3.42 18.58
C LEU A 61 1.10 3.63 17.33
N SER A 62 1.68 4.06 16.22
CA SER A 62 0.93 4.35 14.99
C SER A 62 0.45 3.10 14.25
N PHE A 63 1.25 2.04 14.18
CA PHE A 63 0.92 0.88 13.33
C PHE A 63 0.41 -0.34 14.09
N LEU A 64 0.71 -0.48 15.38
CA LEU A 64 0.30 -1.64 16.17
C LEU A 64 -0.81 -1.30 17.17
N PHE A 65 -0.74 -0.13 17.82
CA PHE A 65 -1.63 0.21 18.92
C PHE A 65 -2.63 1.32 18.59
N PHE A 66 -2.58 1.91 17.39
CA PHE A 66 -3.51 2.97 17.03
C PHE A 66 -4.91 2.36 16.85
N PRO A 67 -5.92 2.82 17.60
CA PRO A 67 -7.21 2.15 17.69
C PRO A 67 -7.90 2.02 16.32
N SER A 68 -7.73 3.03 15.44
CA SER A 68 -8.26 2.95 14.07
C SER A 68 -7.60 1.83 13.28
N VAL A 69 -6.27 1.69 13.34
CA VAL A 69 -5.55 0.63 12.60
C VAL A 69 -5.97 -0.74 13.11
N VAL A 70 -6.06 -0.92 14.43
CA VAL A 70 -6.52 -2.18 15.05
C VAL A 70 -7.96 -2.50 14.63
N PHE A 71 -8.84 -1.49 14.64
CA PHE A 71 -10.23 -1.65 14.23
C PHE A 71 -10.37 -2.05 12.75
N TRP A 72 -9.62 -1.42 11.84
CA TRP A 72 -9.66 -1.72 10.41
C TRP A 72 -8.88 -2.99 10.01
N SER A 73 -8.11 -3.58 10.93
CA SER A 73 -7.34 -4.81 10.70
C SER A 73 -7.91 -6.06 11.39
N SER A 74 -8.87 -5.92 12.29
CA SER A 74 -9.44 -7.05 13.04
C SER A 74 -10.63 -7.73 12.37
N GLY A 75 -11.24 -7.10 11.36
CA GLY A 75 -12.45 -7.58 10.71
C GLY A 75 -12.21 -8.37 9.43
N LEU A 76 -13.21 -9.15 9.03
CA LEU A 76 -13.25 -9.82 7.74
C LEU A 76 -13.77 -8.85 6.67
N VAL A 77 -12.97 -7.84 6.35
CA VAL A 77 -13.34 -6.74 5.45
C VAL A 77 -12.25 -6.48 4.40
N LYS A 78 -12.63 -5.95 3.23
CA LYS A 78 -11.71 -5.62 2.13
C LYS A 78 -10.60 -4.63 2.54
N GLU A 79 -10.89 -3.76 3.50
CA GLU A 79 -9.97 -2.78 4.06
C GLU A 79 -8.74 -3.44 4.68
N THR A 80 -8.92 -4.59 5.32
CA THR A 80 -7.87 -5.32 6.03
C THR A 80 -6.79 -5.82 5.07
N PHE A 81 -7.19 -6.39 3.93
CA PHE A 81 -6.26 -6.78 2.86
C PHE A 81 -5.59 -5.58 2.19
N ALA A 82 -6.34 -4.52 1.91
CA ALA A 82 -5.80 -3.32 1.27
C ALA A 82 -4.73 -2.66 2.14
N LEU A 83 -4.99 -2.55 3.45
CA LEU A 83 -4.04 -2.05 4.45
C LEU A 83 -2.79 -2.92 4.49
N ALA A 84 -2.95 -4.25 4.62
CA ALA A 84 -1.83 -5.18 4.65
C ALA A 84 -0.93 -5.06 3.40
N GLY A 85 -1.54 -4.96 2.21
CA GLY A 85 -0.79 -4.81 0.97
C GLY A 85 0.00 -3.49 0.90
N ILE A 86 -0.61 -2.37 1.31
CA ILE A 86 0.07 -1.07 1.35
C ILE A 86 1.27 -1.10 2.30
N LEU A 87 1.11 -1.70 3.48
CA LEU A 87 2.20 -1.82 4.47
C LEU A 87 3.36 -2.69 3.96
N VAL A 88 3.06 -3.79 3.25
CA VAL A 88 4.09 -4.64 2.61
C VAL A 88 4.84 -3.87 1.52
N ILE A 89 4.12 -3.18 0.63
CA ILE A 89 4.74 -2.37 -0.43
C ILE A 89 5.61 -1.26 0.20
N GLY A 90 5.09 -0.57 1.22
CA GLY A 90 5.83 0.45 1.95
C GLY A 90 7.11 -0.08 2.60
N ALA A 91 7.07 -1.27 3.20
CA ALA A 91 8.24 -1.90 3.81
C ALA A 91 9.33 -2.21 2.75
N VAL A 92 8.93 -2.82 1.63
CA VAL A 92 9.87 -3.12 0.52
C VAL A 92 10.43 -1.82 -0.07
N PHE A 93 9.60 -0.79 -0.19
CA PHE A 93 10.02 0.52 -0.67
C PHE A 93 11.07 1.18 0.24
N ILE A 94 10.87 1.16 1.56
CA ILE A 94 11.87 1.69 2.51
C ILE A 94 13.19 0.93 2.40
N LYS A 95 13.13 -0.41 2.32
CA LYS A 95 14.33 -1.24 2.10
C LYS A 95 15.05 -0.87 0.81
N PHE A 96 14.32 -0.67 -0.28
CA PHE A 96 14.88 -0.23 -1.55
C PHE A 96 15.60 1.11 -1.43
N MET A 97 14.93 2.12 -0.84
CA MET A 97 15.51 3.46 -0.69
C MET A 97 16.78 3.47 0.17
N LYS A 98 16.85 2.58 1.17
CA LYS A 98 17.99 2.47 2.07
C LYS A 98 19.11 1.57 1.54
N GLY A 99 18.94 0.97 0.36
CA GLY A 99 19.97 0.17 -0.31
C GLY A 99 20.12 -1.25 0.23
N ASP A 100 19.11 -1.77 0.93
CA ASP A 100 19.09 -3.16 1.37
C ASP A 100 19.02 -4.12 0.17
N LYS A 101 19.55 -5.35 0.34
CA LYS A 101 19.45 -6.38 -0.68
C LYS A 101 17.99 -6.80 -0.86
N ILE A 102 17.44 -6.49 -2.04
CA ILE A 102 16.11 -6.95 -2.43
C ILE A 102 16.22 -8.35 -3.04
N THR A 103 15.81 -9.35 -2.27
CA THR A 103 15.57 -10.71 -2.79
C THR A 103 14.36 -10.73 -3.71
N GLY A 104 14.35 -11.59 -4.74
CA GLY A 104 13.18 -11.78 -5.63
C GLY A 104 11.86 -12.09 -4.89
N TRP A 105 11.93 -12.67 -3.69
CA TRP A 105 10.78 -12.85 -2.80
C TRP A 105 10.09 -11.52 -2.44
N HIS A 106 10.83 -10.44 -2.19
CA HIS A 106 10.27 -9.13 -1.87
C HIS A 106 9.55 -8.52 -3.07
N VAL A 107 10.07 -8.75 -4.28
CA VAL A 107 9.43 -8.30 -5.52
C VAL A 107 8.13 -9.05 -5.74
N LEU A 108 8.14 -10.37 -5.56
CA LEU A 108 6.92 -11.20 -5.65
C LEU A 108 5.88 -10.75 -4.62
N LEU A 109 6.28 -10.53 -3.37
CA LEU A 109 5.40 -10.01 -2.32
C LEU A 109 4.81 -8.65 -2.71
N CYS A 110 5.61 -7.74 -3.25
CA CYS A 110 5.15 -6.43 -3.69
C CYS A 110 4.17 -6.51 -4.86
N LEU A 111 4.41 -7.41 -5.83
CA LEU A 111 3.52 -7.63 -6.96
C LEU A 111 2.17 -8.22 -6.52
N VAL A 112 2.20 -9.24 -5.66
CA VAL A 112 0.98 -9.86 -5.12
C VAL A 112 0.21 -8.85 -4.26
N ALA A 113 0.90 -8.14 -3.36
CA ALA A 113 0.29 -7.10 -2.53
C ALA A 113 -0.34 -5.98 -3.38
N GLY A 114 0.37 -5.51 -4.42
CA GLY A 114 -0.13 -4.50 -5.34
C GLY A 114 -1.36 -4.98 -6.11
N TRP A 115 -1.33 -6.21 -6.63
CA TRP A 115 -2.45 -6.82 -7.34
C TRP A 115 -3.68 -6.97 -6.45
N VAL A 116 -3.52 -7.52 -5.24
CA VAL A 116 -4.63 -7.69 -4.28
C VAL A 116 -5.22 -6.33 -3.87
N SER A 117 -4.37 -5.36 -3.49
CA SER A 117 -4.84 -4.03 -3.06
C SER A 117 -5.53 -3.26 -4.20
N TRP A 118 -5.05 -3.41 -5.44
CA TRP A 118 -5.67 -2.77 -6.61
C TRP A 118 -7.08 -3.31 -6.88
N ASN A 119 -7.26 -4.63 -6.83
CA ASN A 119 -8.57 -5.26 -7.06
C ASN A 119 -9.59 -4.90 -5.97
N LEU A 120 -9.15 -4.70 -4.72
CA LEU A 120 -10.04 -4.40 -3.60
C LEU A 120 -10.38 -2.91 -3.47
N LYS A 121 -9.36 -2.05 -3.44
CA LYS A 121 -9.50 -0.58 -3.33
C LYS A 121 -8.44 0.12 -4.18
N TYR A 122 -8.77 0.27 -5.46
CA TYR A 122 -7.90 0.96 -6.41
C TYR A 122 -7.56 2.40 -6.00
N TYR A 123 -8.50 3.17 -5.43
CA TYR A 123 -8.24 4.57 -5.05
C TYR A 123 -7.10 4.72 -4.03
N TRP A 124 -7.12 3.90 -2.97
CA TRP A 124 -6.09 3.95 -1.92
C TRP A 124 -4.73 3.50 -2.47
N THR A 125 -4.75 2.43 -3.26
CA THR A 125 -3.54 1.87 -3.88
C THR A 125 -2.94 2.81 -4.92
N ALA A 126 -3.77 3.44 -5.75
CA ALA A 126 -3.32 4.40 -6.76
C ALA A 126 -2.72 5.65 -6.12
N LEU A 127 -3.35 6.20 -5.07
CA LEU A 127 -2.80 7.32 -4.33
C LEU A 127 -1.45 6.96 -3.69
N PHE A 128 -1.37 5.78 -3.06
CA PHE A 128 -0.13 5.30 -2.45
C PHE A 128 0.97 5.05 -3.50
N LEU A 129 0.64 4.44 -4.63
CA LEU A 129 1.56 4.24 -5.74
C LEU A 129 2.07 5.56 -6.30
N ALA A 130 1.20 6.58 -6.44
CA ALA A 130 1.63 7.91 -6.86
C ALA A 130 2.68 8.50 -5.90
N VAL A 131 2.45 8.39 -4.58
CA VAL A 131 3.40 8.80 -3.54
C VAL A 131 4.72 8.03 -3.62
N VAL A 132 4.67 6.71 -3.84
CA VAL A 132 5.87 5.87 -3.97
C VAL A 132 6.66 6.24 -5.22
N LEU A 133 5.99 6.45 -6.35
CA LEU A 133 6.62 6.82 -7.62
C LEU A 133 7.25 8.22 -7.56
N THR A 134 6.57 9.22 -6.99
CA THR A 134 7.15 10.57 -6.82
C THR A 134 8.39 10.50 -5.95
N SER A 135 8.31 9.79 -4.82
CA SER A 135 9.43 9.63 -3.89
C SER A 135 10.61 8.92 -4.56
N LEU A 136 10.35 7.92 -5.40
CA LEU A 136 11.38 7.21 -6.17
C LEU A 136 12.03 8.11 -7.22
N VAL A 137 11.24 8.90 -7.96
CA VAL A 137 11.75 9.84 -8.98
C VAL A 137 12.63 10.91 -8.33
N VAL A 138 12.18 11.52 -7.23
CA VAL A 138 12.96 12.53 -6.49
C VAL A 138 14.25 11.92 -5.93
N PHE A 139 14.19 10.69 -5.42
CA PHE A 139 15.39 9.98 -4.93
C PHE A 139 16.41 9.69 -6.04
N LEU A 140 15.95 9.25 -7.22
CA LEU A 140 16.83 8.98 -8.37
C LEU A 140 17.45 10.26 -8.95
N LEU A 141 16.68 11.35 -9.01
CA LEU A 141 17.16 12.67 -9.45
C LEU A 141 18.12 13.29 -8.42
N GLY A 142 17.84 13.13 -7.13
CA GLY A 142 18.69 13.58 -6.04
C GLY A 142 20.04 12.87 -5.95
N ARG A 143 20.20 11.68 -6.56
CA ARG A 143 21.52 11.05 -6.77
C ARG A 143 22.37 11.75 -7.83
N LYS A 144 21.75 12.48 -8.77
CA LYS A 144 22.44 13.14 -9.88
C LYS A 144 22.67 14.64 -9.65
N PHE A 145 21.84 15.30 -8.86
CA PHE A 145 21.89 16.74 -8.65
C PHE A 145 21.95 17.11 -7.16
N ASP A 146 23.07 17.69 -6.73
CA ASP A 146 23.26 18.12 -5.33
C ASP A 146 22.28 19.23 -4.89
N LEU A 147 21.82 20.07 -5.84
CA LEU A 147 20.82 21.12 -5.58
C LEU A 147 19.47 20.56 -5.11
N LEU A 148 19.11 19.35 -5.55
CA LEU A 148 17.87 18.67 -5.14
C LEU A 148 17.93 18.16 -3.70
N LYS A 149 19.13 17.98 -3.15
CA LYS A 149 19.35 17.49 -1.78
C LYS A 149 19.01 18.56 -0.75
N THR A 150 19.27 19.83 -1.06
CA THR A 150 18.99 20.99 -0.21
C THR A 150 17.50 21.33 -0.16
N TYR A 151 16.79 21.21 -1.29
CA TYR A 151 15.35 21.52 -1.40
C TYR A 151 14.47 20.28 -1.53
N TRP A 152 14.88 19.16 -0.94
CA TRP A 152 14.16 17.89 -0.98
C TRP A 152 12.64 18.00 -0.74
N PRO A 153 12.14 18.68 0.31
CA PRO A 153 10.69 18.74 0.55
C PRO A 153 9.93 19.56 -0.50
N LEU A 154 10.54 20.61 -1.05
CA LEU A 154 9.93 21.43 -2.11
C LEU A 154 9.94 20.67 -3.45
N ALA A 155 11.03 19.98 -3.78
CA ALA A 155 11.11 19.13 -4.97
C ALA A 155 10.07 18.00 -4.94
N TRP A 156 9.83 17.41 -3.77
CA TRP A 156 8.79 16.40 -3.57
C TRP A 156 7.37 16.98 -3.74
N GLY A 157 7.09 18.15 -3.15
CA GLY A 157 5.80 18.81 -3.31
C GLY A 157 5.49 19.18 -4.76
N VAL A 158 6.46 19.75 -5.49
CA VAL A 158 6.29 20.14 -6.89
C VAL A 158 6.08 18.93 -7.80
N THR A 159 6.83 17.84 -7.58
CA THR A 159 6.66 16.60 -8.37
C THR A 159 5.33 15.91 -8.08
N PHE A 160 4.88 15.91 -6.82
CA PHE A 160 3.58 15.36 -6.46
C PHE A 160 2.42 16.13 -7.09
N ILE A 161 2.48 17.48 -7.06
CA ILE A 161 1.50 18.35 -7.72
C ILE A 161 1.55 18.16 -9.24
N GLY A 162 2.75 18.10 -9.83
CA GLY A 162 2.93 17.88 -11.26
C GLY A 162 2.31 16.57 -11.75
N ILE A 163 2.54 15.47 -11.04
CA ILE A 163 1.92 14.17 -11.38
C ILE A 163 0.40 14.22 -11.16
N GLY A 164 -0.07 14.89 -10.10
CA GLY A 164 -1.50 15.11 -9.87
C GLY A 164 -2.18 15.88 -11.01
N LEU A 165 -1.54 16.92 -11.54
CA LEU A 165 -2.02 17.72 -12.67
C LEU A 165 -2.00 16.94 -14.00
N VAL A 166 -0.94 16.15 -14.25
CA VAL A 166 -0.86 15.28 -15.44
C VAL A 166 -1.94 14.20 -15.38
N ALA A 167 -2.19 13.61 -14.20
CA ALA A 167 -3.22 12.60 -14.01
C ALA A 167 -4.63 13.19 -14.21
N THR A 168 -4.91 14.39 -13.70
CA THR A 168 -6.20 15.07 -13.90
C THR A 168 -6.40 15.48 -15.36
N GLY A 169 -5.37 16.01 -16.02
CA GLY A 169 -5.40 16.32 -17.45
C GLY A 169 -5.66 15.08 -18.33
N CYS A 170 -4.98 13.97 -18.04
CA CYS A 170 -5.16 12.71 -18.77
C CYS A 170 -6.57 12.11 -18.54
N THR A 171 -7.11 12.25 -17.32
CA THR A 171 -8.48 11.78 -17.01
C THR A 171 -9.53 12.61 -17.76
N GLN A 172 -9.36 13.93 -17.87
CA GLN A 172 -10.25 14.82 -18.64
C GLN A 172 -10.21 14.52 -20.15
N ILE A 173 -9.04 14.19 -20.69
CA ILE A 173 -8.88 13.77 -22.10
C ILE A 173 -9.57 12.42 -22.35
N PHE A 174 -9.48 11.49 -21.39
CA PHE A 174 -10.12 10.19 -21.53
C PHE A 174 -11.65 10.27 -21.42
N THR A 175 -12.19 11.10 -20.53
CA THR A 175 -13.65 11.34 -20.46
C THR A 175 -14.19 12.10 -21.67
N SER A 176 -13.42 13.02 -22.26
CA SER A 176 -13.85 13.73 -23.48
C SER A 176 -13.87 12.83 -24.72
N ILE A 177 -13.01 11.81 -24.81
CA ILE A 177 -13.04 10.82 -25.89
C ILE A 177 -14.18 9.79 -25.72
N VAL A 178 -14.49 9.39 -24.48
CA VAL A 178 -15.56 8.41 -24.20
C VAL A 178 -16.96 9.02 -24.26
N CYS A 179 -17.13 10.33 -24.03
CA CYS A 179 -18.43 11.00 -24.13
C CYS A 179 -18.88 11.31 -25.57
N TRP A 180 -18.04 11.04 -26.57
CA TRP A 180 -18.33 11.23 -28.01
C TRP A 180 -18.63 9.92 -28.76
N LYS A 181 -18.82 8.81 -28.05
CA LYS A 181 -19.15 7.49 -28.63
C LYS A 181 -20.32 6.86 -27.90
#